data_AF-X1A3W6-F1
#
_entry.id   AF-X1A3W6-F1
#
_cell.length_a   1.000
_cell.length_b   1.000
_cell.length_c   1.000
_cell.angle_alpha   90.00
_cell.angle_beta   90.00
_cell.angle_gamma   90.00
#
_symmetry.space_group_name_H-M   'P 1'
#
loop_
_entity.id
_entity.type
_entity.pdbx_description
1 polymer ?
#
loop_
_entity_poly.entity_id
_entity_poly.type
_entity_poly.pdbx_seq_one_letter_code
_entity_poly.pdbx_strand_id
1 'polypeptide(L)' 'MHLVSLISSDENKGGFEKIEVVKKYFYRIFSILSKEVREELNKLNLSKDELKEIKKELAFLPEEKQIEFLKELTGNNM' A
#
# COMPACT_ATOMS: atom_id res chain seq x y z
N MET A 1 -25.77 -24.18 26.48
CA MET A 1 -25.53 -22.83 25.94
C MET A 1 -25.45 -21.86 27.08
N HIS A 2 -24.31 -21.21 27.33
CA HIS A 2 -24.21 -19.92 28.04
C HIS A 2 -22.78 -19.37 27.89
N LEU A 3 -22.36 -19.17 26.63
CA LEU A 3 -21.11 -18.50 26.24
C LEU A 3 -21.27 -16.97 26.17
N VAL A 4 -22.32 -16.41 26.78
CA VAL A 4 -22.75 -15.01 26.57
C VAL A 4 -22.25 -14.06 27.67
N SER A 5 -21.61 -14.53 28.74
CA SER A 5 -21.22 -13.64 29.85
C SER A 5 -19.82 -13.01 29.72
N LEU A 6 -19.05 -13.30 28.67
CA LEU A 6 -17.67 -12.80 28.52
C LEU A 6 -17.53 -11.57 27.61
N ILE A 7 -18.62 -10.87 27.28
CA ILE A 7 -18.63 -9.66 26.44
C ILE A 7 -19.14 -8.47 27.23
N SER A 8 -18.61 -8.21 28.43
CA SER A 8 -19.04 -7.04 29.22
C SER A 8 -17.92 -6.33 29.97
N SER A 9 -16.66 -6.49 29.56
CA SER A 9 -15.60 -5.65 30.10
C SER A 9 -14.46 -5.50 29.09
N ASP A 10 -14.24 -4.26 28.66
CA ASP A 10 -13.01 -3.75 28.01
C ASP A 10 -13.00 -3.58 26.47
N GLU A 11 -13.98 -2.86 25.92
CA GLU A 11 -14.13 -2.66 24.45
C GLU A 11 -13.32 -1.51 23.82
N ASN A 12 -12.43 -0.78 24.50
CA ASN A 12 -11.86 0.45 23.89
C ASN A 12 -10.33 0.62 23.89
N LYS A 13 -9.53 -0.43 24.12
CA LYS A 13 -8.06 -0.31 24.04
C LYS A 13 -7.34 -1.27 23.08
N GLY A 14 -8.00 -2.34 22.60
CA GLY A 14 -7.37 -3.35 21.72
C GLY A 14 -7.67 -3.25 20.22
N GLY A 15 -8.46 -2.26 19.78
CA GLY A 15 -8.91 -2.14 18.38
C GLY A 15 -7.85 -1.57 17.44
N PHE A 16 -7.07 -0.58 17.89
CA PHE A 16 -6.13 0.16 17.06
C PHE A 16 -4.87 -0.65 16.71
N GLU A 17 -4.33 -1.44 17.65
CA GLU A 17 -3.16 -2.30 17.40
C GLU A 17 -3.44 -3.35 16.33
N LYS A 18 -4.66 -3.91 16.30
CA LYS A 18 -5.07 -4.88 15.27
C LYS A 18 -5.17 -4.22 13.89
N ILE A 19 -5.66 -2.98 13.82
CA ILE A 19 -5.76 -2.22 12.57
C ILE A 19 -4.38 -1.94 11.98
N GLU A 20 -3.38 -1.57 12.79
CA GLU A 20 -2.02 -1.35 12.30
C GLU A 20 -1.38 -2.63 11.74
N VAL A 21 -1.60 -3.77 12.38
CA VAL A 21 -1.10 -5.06 11.91
C VAL A 21 -1.74 -5.45 10.58
N VAL A 22 -3.06 -5.27 10.46
CA VAL A 22 -3.80 -5.52 9.21
C VAL A 22 -3.31 -4.60 8.09
N LYS A 23 -3.10 -3.30 8.37
CA LYS A 23 -2.52 -2.34 7.42
C LYS A 23 -1.12 -2.75 7.00
N LYS A 24 -0.24 -3.17 7.91
CA LYS A 24 1.11 -3.66 7.59
C LYS A 24 1.09 -4.95 6.76
N TYR A 25 0.14 -5.85 7.02
CA TYR A 25 -0.04 -7.09 6.27
C TYR A 25 -0.46 -6.80 4.83
N PHE A 26 -1.50 -6.00 4.65
CA PHE A 26 -1.95 -5.60 3.32
C PHE A 26 -0.94 -4.71 2.61
N TYR A 27 -0.25 -3.82 3.33
CA TYR A 27 0.90 -3.11 2.78
C TYR A 27 1.94 -4.10 2.26
N ARG A 28 2.36 -5.12 3.01
CA ARG A 28 3.34 -6.10 2.48
C ARG A 28 2.84 -6.89 1.27
N ILE A 29 1.54 -7.15 1.16
CA ILE A 29 0.96 -7.87 0.02
C ILE A 29 0.85 -6.96 -1.20
N PHE A 30 0.34 -5.74 -1.02
CA PHE A 30 0.02 -4.81 -2.10
C PHE A 30 1.13 -3.80 -2.41
N SER A 31 2.11 -3.61 -1.51
CA SER A 31 3.32 -2.81 -1.74
C SER A 31 4.34 -3.54 -2.60
N ILE A 32 4.07 -4.77 -3.02
CA ILE A 32 4.91 -5.44 -4.02
C ILE A 32 4.50 -4.86 -5.36
N LEU A 33 5.12 -3.73 -5.70
CA LEU A 33 5.06 -3.17 -7.05
C LEU A 33 5.37 -4.29 -8.05
N SER A 34 4.60 -4.38 -9.13
CA SER A 34 4.85 -5.38 -10.16
C SER A 34 6.25 -5.19 -10.75
N LYS A 35 6.77 -6.24 -11.42
CA LYS A 35 8.10 -6.16 -12.05
C LYS A 35 8.16 -5.02 -13.07
N GLU A 36 7.11 -4.87 -13.87
CA GLU A 36 6.96 -3.82 -14.88
C GLU A 36 6.99 -2.42 -14.25
N VAL A 37 6.20 -2.18 -13.20
CA VAL A 37 6.18 -0.90 -12.47
C VAL A 37 7.56 -0.55 -11.90
N ARG A 38 8.30 -1.54 -11.38
CA ARG A 38 9.66 -1.34 -10.89
C ARG A 38 10.66 -1.00 -12.00
N GLU A 39 10.53 -1.63 -13.15
CA GLU A 39 11.40 -1.36 -14.31
C GLU A 39 11.16 0.04 -14.86
N GLU A 40 9.91 0.47 -15.00
CA GLU A 40 9.56 1.84 -15.41
C GLU A 40 10.09 2.89 -14.41
N LEU A 41 9.90 2.66 -13.11
CA LEU A 41 10.45 3.55 -12.07
C LEU A 41 11.97 3.69 -12.12
N ASN A 42 12.70 2.63 -12.51
CA ASN A 42 14.15 2.69 -12.65
C ASN A 42 14.61 3.43 -13.92
N LYS A 43 13.74 3.56 -14.94
CA LYS A 43 14.01 4.37 -16.13
C LYS A 43 13.81 5.86 -15.88
N LEU A 44 12.95 6.21 -14.92
CA LEU A 44 12.82 7.57 -14.42
C LEU A 44 14.12 7.91 -13.66
N ASN A 45 14.94 8.82 -14.19
CA ASN A 45 16.19 9.29 -13.58
C ASN A 45 15.94 10.14 -12.33
N LEU A 46 15.23 9.57 -11.35
CA LEU A 46 14.80 10.20 -10.11
C LEU A 46 15.89 10.08 -9.03
N SER A 47 15.94 11.06 -8.15
CA SER A 47 16.68 10.94 -6.91
C SER A 47 16.11 9.84 -6.03
N LYS A 48 16.91 9.37 -5.06
CA LYS A 48 16.48 8.34 -4.10
C LYS A 48 15.25 8.79 -3.28
N ASP A 49 15.15 10.08 -2.98
CA ASP A 49 14.05 10.64 -2.19
C ASP A 49 12.76 10.72 -3.01
N GLU A 50 12.83 11.19 -4.25
CA GLU A 50 11.68 11.19 -5.18
C GLU A 50 11.18 9.77 -5.44
N LEU A 51 12.09 8.83 -5.69
CA LEU A 51 11.74 7.43 -5.90
C LEU A 51 11.07 6.82 -4.66
N LYS A 52 11.48 7.22 -3.46
CA LYS A 52 10.88 6.77 -2.21
C LYS A 52 9.47 7.30 -2.03
N GLU A 53 9.23 8.59 -2.30
CA GLU A 53 7.88 9.17 -2.21
C GLU A 53 6.94 8.56 -3.26
N ILE A 54 7.37 8.44 -4.51
CA ILE A 54 6.57 7.81 -5.57
C ILE A 54 6.21 6.36 -5.24
N LYS A 55 7.16 5.58 -4.70
CA LYS A 55 6.90 4.19 -4.30
C LYS A 55 5.85 4.09 -3.18
N LYS A 56 5.80 5.05 -2.26
CA LYS A 56 4.76 5.07 -1.22
C LYS A 56 3.39 5.31 -1.84
N GLU A 57 3.27 6.31 -2.71
CA GLU A 57 2.00 6.62 -3.38
C GLU A 57 1.52 5.42 -4.22
N LEU A 58 2.41 4.82 -5.01
CA LEU A 58 2.09 3.65 -5.83
C LEU A 58 1.69 2.41 -5.03
N ALA A 59 2.28 2.19 -3.85
CA ALA A 59 1.98 1.03 -3.01
C ALA A 59 0.53 0.99 -2.49
N PHE A 60 -0.18 2.12 -2.52
CA PHE A 60 -1.59 2.21 -2.12
C PHE A 60 -2.56 2.16 -3.30
N LEU A 61 -2.04 2.09 -4.53
CA LEU A 61 -2.86 2.04 -5.73
C LEU A 61 -3.01 0.59 -6.24
N PRO A 62 -4.17 0.22 -6.80
CA PRO A 62 -4.30 -0.98 -7.63
C PRO A 62 -3.33 -0.93 -8.82
N GLU A 63 -2.90 -2.09 -9.32
CA GLU A 63 -1.90 -2.19 -10.40
C GLU A 63 -2.27 -1.36 -11.65
N GLU A 64 -3.53 -1.36 -12.06
CA GLU A 64 -4.03 -0.54 -13.18
C GLU A 64 -3.75 0.96 -12.98
N LYS A 65 -3.95 1.44 -11.74
CA LYS A 65 -3.69 2.83 -11.34
C LYS A 65 -2.21 3.12 -11.17
N GLN A 66 -1.40 2.14 -10.79
CA GLN A 66 0.06 2.27 -10.79
C GLN A 66 0.60 2.51 -12.21
N ILE A 67 0.09 1.76 -13.18
CA ILE A 67 0.48 1.89 -14.60
C ILE A 67 0.02 3.24 -15.17
N GLU A 68 -1.22 3.66 -14.90
CA GLU A 68 -1.74 4.98 -15.33
C GLU A 68 -0.86 6.12 -14.80
N PHE A 69 -0.54 6.11 -13.49
CA PHE A 69 0.32 7.11 -12.87
C PHE A 69 1.71 7.18 -13.52
N LEU A 70 2.31 6.03 -13.83
CA LEU A 70 3.62 5.98 -14.51
C LEU A 70 3.56 6.50 -15.95
N LYS A 71 2.46 6.27 -16.67
CA LYS A 71 2.25 6.82 -18.02
C LYS A 71 2.16 8.35 -17.98
N GLU A 72 1.43 8.91 -17.02
CA GLU A 72 1.34 10.35 -16.83
C GLU A 72 2.71 10.97 -16.52
N LEU A 73 3.51 10.32 -15.65
CA LEU A 73 4.86 10.76 -15.29
C LEU A 73 5.86 10.72 -16.45
N THR A 74 5.77 9.71 -17.31
CA THR A 74 6.68 9.52 -18.45
C THR A 74 6.25 10.31 -19.68
N GLY A 75 5.03 10.87 -19.70
CA GLY A 75 4.44 11.52 -20.87
C GLY A 75 4.12 10.56 -22.03
N ASN A 76 4.17 9.24 -21.80
CA ASN A 76 3.85 8.23 -22.80
C ASN A 76 2.33 7.98 -22.82
N ASN A 77 1.61 8.80 -23.58
CA ASN A 77 0.26 8.48 -24.04
C ASN A 77 0.38 7.59 -25.28
N MET A 78 0.39 6.26 -25.10
CA MET A 78 0.16 5.30 -26.20
C MET A 78 -1.33 5.15 -26.47
#